data_AF-A0A662EJU1-F1
#
_entry.id   AF-A0A662EJU1-F1
#
_cell.length_a   1.000
_cell.length_b   1.000
_cell.length_c   1.000
_cell.angle_alpha   90.00
_cell.angle_beta   90.00
_cell.angle_gamma   90.00
#
_symmetry.space_group_name_H-M   'P 1'
#
loop_
_entity.id
_entity.type
_entity.pdbx_description
1 polymer ?
#
loop_
_entity_poly.entity_id
_entity_poly.type
_entity_poly.pdbx_seq_one_letter_code
_entity_poly.pdbx_strand_id
1 'polypeptide(L)' 'MSLDKLLEEVRARPLPRHVALIMDGNGRWAKKRGLPRTEGHRQGAL' A
#
# COMPACT_ATOMS: atom_id res chain seq x y z
N MET A 1 0.51 11.08 -14.37
CA MET A 1 1.88 10.58 -14.61
C MET A 1 1.76 9.14 -15.08
N SER A 2 2.37 8.76 -16.20
CA SER A 2 2.28 7.37 -16.69
C SER A 2 3.08 6.44 -15.77
N LEU A 3 2.68 5.17 -15.69
CA LEU A 3 3.41 4.14 -14.94
C LEU A 3 4.85 4.03 -15.44
N ASP A 4 5.05 4.12 -16.76
CA ASP A 4 6.36 4.02 -17.39
C ASP A 4 7.32 5.10 -16.89
N LYS A 5 6.85 6.35 -16.79
CA LYS A 5 7.66 7.45 -16.28
C LYS A 5 8.07 7.24 -14.81
N LEU A 6 7.16 6.74 -13.97
CA LEU A 6 7.47 6.41 -12.57
C LEU A 6 8.53 5.31 -12.45
N LEU A 7 8.44 4.28 -13.30
CA LEU A 7 9.38 3.18 -13.31
C LEU A 7 10.77 3.62 -13.77
N GLU A 8 10.86 4.50 -14.78
CA GLU A 8 12.12 5.11 -15.20
C GLU A 8 12.77 5.89 -14.06
N GLU A 9 12.02 6.73 -13.34
CA GLU A 9 12.53 7.51 -12.22
C GLU A 9 13.06 6.64 -11.09
N VAL A 10 12.35 5.57 -10.71
CA VAL A 10 12.79 4.63 -9.67
C VAL A 10 14.06 3.89 -10.08
N ARG A 11 14.17 3.51 -11.37
CA ARG A 11 15.32 2.76 -11.91
C ARG A 11 16.54 3.62 -12.21
N ALA A 12 16.41 4.95 -12.25
CA ALA A 12 17.52 5.87 -12.47
C ALA A 12 18.54 5.89 -11.31
N ARG A 13 18.28 5.17 -10.22
CA ARG A 13 19.15 5.07 -9.04
C ARG A 13 19.29 3.62 -8.56
N PRO A 14 20.35 3.29 -7.80
CA PRO A 14 20.48 1.97 -7.18
C PRO A 14 19.24 1.62 -6.33
N LEU A 15 18.70 0.43 -6.54
CA LEU A 15 17.52 -0.05 -5.83
C LEU A 15 17.88 -0.51 -4.41
N PRO A 16 16.96 -0.35 -3.43
CA PRO A 16 17.17 -0.91 -2.10
C PRO A 16 17.27 -2.44 -2.16
N ARG A 17 18.22 -3.01 -1.43
CA ARG A 17 18.39 -4.47 -1.35
C ARG A 17 17.25 -5.17 -0.58
N HIS A 18 16.56 -4.43 0.27
CA HIS A 18 15.45 -4.92 1.09
C HIS A 18 14.47 -3.79 1.35
N VAL A 19 13.18 -4.10 1.30
CA VAL A 19 12.09 -3.16 1.59
C VAL A 19 11.17 -3.82 2.62
N ALA A 20 10.88 -3.11 3.70
CA ALA A 20 9.89 -3.50 4.68
C ALA A 20 8.75 -2.47 4.69
N LEU A 21 7.51 -2.94 4.81
CA LEU A 21 6.31 -2.10 4.85
C LEU A 21 5.51 -2.42 6.12
N ILE A 22 5.03 -1.37 6.80
CA ILE A 22 4.06 -1.49 7.89
C ILE A 22 2.67 -1.24 7.32
N MET A 23 1.83 -2.27 7.32
CA MET A 23 0.46 -2.16 6.82
C MET A 23 -0.46 -1.60 7.92
N ASP A 24 -0.48 -0.27 8.08
CA ASP A 24 -1.44 0.43 8.95
C ASP A 24 -2.62 1.00 8.15
N GLY A 25 -3.74 1.21 8.84
CA GLY A 25 -4.89 1.96 8.31
C GLY A 25 -6.12 1.12 7.98
N ASN A 26 -6.03 -0.20 7.99
CA ASN A 26 -7.15 -1.10 7.70
C ASN A 26 -8.40 -0.83 8.57
N GLY A 27 -8.20 -0.61 9.88
CA GLY A 27 -9.30 -0.25 10.77
C GLY A 27 -9.92 1.13 10.46
N ARG A 28 -9.10 2.12 10.07
CA ARG A 28 -9.58 3.45 9.64
C ARG A 28 -10.33 3.36 8.31
N TRP A 29 -9.84 2.53 7.39
CA TRP A 29 -10.48 2.26 6.10
C TRP A 29 -11.88 1.67 6.28
N ALA A 30 -12.04 0.70 7.18
CA ALA A 30 -13.33 0.07 7.48
C ALA A 30 -14.30 1.07 8.14
N LYS A 31 -13.83 1.82 9.14
CA LYS A 31 -14.64 2.84 9.83
C LYS A 31 -15.18 3.90 8.86
N LYS A 32 -14.37 4.39 7.92
CA LYS A 32 -14.81 5.37 6.90
C LYS A 32 -15.93 4.87 5.99
N ARG A 33 -16.14 3.55 5.93
CA ARG A 33 -17.16 2.89 5.10
C ARG A 33 -18.33 2.33 5.92
N GLY A 34 -18.37 2.58 7.22
CA GLY A 34 -19.39 1.99 8.10
C GLY A 34 -19.26 0.48 8.26
N LEU A 35 -18.08 -0.10 7.97
CA LEU A 35 -17.84 -1.53 8.02
C LEU A 35 -17.20 -1.97 9.35
N PRO A 36 -17.39 -3.23 9.79
CA PRO A 36 -16.64 -3.81 10.90
C PRO A 36 -15.13 -3.79 10.65
N ARG A 37 -14.32 -3.68 11.71
CA ARG A 37 -12.84 -3.64 11.61
C ARG A 37 -12.26 -4.87 10.89
N THR A 38 -12.86 -6.03 11.08
CA THR A 38 -12.47 -7.29 10.43
C THR A 38 -12.50 -7.20 8.91
N GLU A 39 -13.41 -6.40 8.33
CA GLU A 39 -13.47 -6.20 6.89
C GLU A 39 -12.25 -5.43 6.40
N GLY A 40 -11.77 -4.45 7.15
CA GLY A 40 -10.51 -3.78 6.83
C GLY A 40 -9.31 -4.72 6.85
N HIS A 41 -9.28 -5.66 7.80
CA HIS A 41 -8.24 -6.70 7.82
C HIS A 41 -8.34 -7.63 6.61
N ARG A 42 -9.56 -8.02 6.22
CA ARG A 42 -9.81 -8.84 5.02
C ARG A 42 -9.30 -8.14 3.76
N GLN A 43 -9.57 -6.85 3.60
CA GLN A 43 -9.08 -6.06 2.47
C GLN A 43 -7.57 -5.90 2.44
N GLY A 44 -6.90 -5.88 3.60
CA GLY A 44 -5.44 -5.80 3.66
C GLY A 44 -4.74 -7.17 3.57
N ALA A 45 -5.50 -8.26 3.55
CA ALA A 45 -4.98 -9.63 3.45
C ALA A 45 -5.19 -10.24 2.05
N LEU A 46 -6.03 -9.63 1.22
CA LEU A 46 -6.25 -9.96 -0.18
C LEU A 46 -5.38 -9.05 -1.07
#